data_AF-A0A5M0KD57-F1
#
_entry.id   AF-A0A5M0KD57-F1
#
_cell.length_a   1.000
_cell.length_b   1.000
_cell.length_c   1.000
_cell.angle_alpha   90.00
_cell.angle_beta   90.00
_cell.angle_gamma   90.00
#
_symmetry.space_group_name_H-M   'P 1'
#
loop_
_entity.id
_entity.type
_entity.pdbx_description
1 polymer ?
#
loop_
_entity_poly.entity_id
_entity_poly.type
_entity_poly.pdbx_seq_one_letter_code
_entity_poly.pdbx_strand_id
1 'polypeptide(L)' 'MENTNRCVFSLSGVTGMLIATVLLLAILVGLTIWGIKAQQDVMQKPYKLENPQAVKMIGSKEQDHMIIKDTK' A
#
# COMPACT_ATOMS: atom_id res chain seq x y z
N MET A 1 -40.17 -16.52 37.00
CA MET A 1 -38.83 -16.35 36.41
C MET A 1 -38.97 -15.48 35.17
N GLU A 2 -38.65 -14.19 35.27
CA GLU A 2 -38.61 -13.28 34.12
C GLU A 2 -37.35 -13.51 33.30
N ASN A 3 -37.51 -13.60 31.99
CA ASN A 3 -36.41 -13.77 31.04
C ASN A 3 -35.90 -12.39 30.60
N THR A 4 -34.95 -11.85 31.37
CA THR A 4 -34.26 -10.57 31.13
C THR A 4 -33.30 -10.62 29.92
N ASN A 5 -33.10 -11.79 29.30
CA ASN A 5 -32.19 -11.97 28.16
C ASN A 5 -32.84 -11.72 26.79
N ARG A 6 -34.05 -11.14 26.73
CA ARG A 6 -34.79 -10.93 25.46
C ARG A 6 -34.60 -9.57 24.80
N CYS A 7 -33.76 -8.70 25.33
CA CYS A 7 -33.48 -7.41 24.70
C CYS A 7 -32.31 -7.54 23.70
N VAL A 8 -32.65 -7.86 22.45
CA VAL A 8 -31.71 -7.93 21.31
C VAL A 8 -30.96 -6.60 21.10
N PHE A 9 -31.57 -5.48 21.49
CA PHE A 9 -30.98 -4.13 21.43
C PHE A 9 -30.38 -3.63 22.75
N SER A 10 -30.18 -4.50 23.74
CA SER A 10 -29.43 -4.14 24.94
C SER A 10 -27.97 -3.81 24.59
N LEU A 11 -27.29 -3.08 25.47
CA LEU A 11 -25.89 -2.71 25.29
C LEU A 11 -24.97 -3.95 25.15
N SER A 12 -25.35 -5.07 25.75
CA SER A 12 -24.68 -6.38 25.63
C SER A 12 -25.09 -7.18 24.38
N GLY A 13 -26.04 -6.68 23.59
CA GLY A 13 -26.59 -7.33 22.40
C GLY A 13 -26.09 -6.69 21.10
N VAL A 14 -26.99 -6.56 20.12
CA VAL A 14 -26.68 -6.06 18.76
C VAL A 14 -26.16 -4.62 18.80
N THR A 15 -26.64 -3.80 19.73
CA THR A 15 -26.16 -2.42 19.90
C THR A 15 -24.66 -2.38 20.25
N GLY A 16 -24.20 -3.25 21.16
CA GLY A 16 -22.78 -3.36 21.50
C GLY A 16 -21.94 -3.86 20.33
N MET A 17 -22.46 -4.83 19.57
CA MET A 17 -21.82 -5.29 18.34
C MET A 17 -21.66 -4.16 17.32
N LEU A 18 -22.70 -3.36 17.07
CA LEU A 18 -22.65 -2.25 16.10
C LEU A 18 -21.66 -1.15 16.53
N ILE A 19 -21.59 -0.85 17.82
CA ILE A 19 -20.60 0.12 18.32
C ILE A 19 -19.18 -0.41 18.10
N ALA A 20 -18.93 -1.69 18.40
CA ALA A 20 -17.64 -2.31 18.19
C ALA A 20 -17.23 -2.34 16.71
N THR A 21 -18.17 -2.67 15.80
CA THR A 21 -17.87 -2.71 14.36
C THR A 21 -17.57 -1.32 13.81
N VAL A 22 -18.32 -0.28 14.21
CA VAL A 22 -18.03 1.10 13.82
C VAL A 22 -16.66 1.55 14.33
N LEU A 23 -16.31 1.20 15.57
CA LEU A 23 -15.00 1.51 16.13
C LEU A 23 -13.86 0.85 15.34
N LEU A 24 -14.01 -0.44 15.01
CA LEU A 24 -13.02 -1.17 14.20
C LEU A 24 -12.88 -0.59 12.79
N LEU A 25 -14.00 -0.22 12.15
CA LEU A 25 -13.99 0.40 10.83
C LEU A 25 -13.35 1.79 10.86
N ALA A 26 -13.58 2.59 11.90
CA ALA A 26 -12.95 3.90 12.05
C ALA A 26 -11.42 3.78 12.15
N ILE A 27 -10.92 2.83 12.96
CA ILE A 27 -9.49 2.55 13.09
C ILE A 27 -8.93 2.05 11.75
N LEU A 28 -9.62 1.12 11.08
CA LEU A 28 -9.21 0.59 9.78
C LEU A 28 -9.05 1.69 8.72
N VAL A 29 -10.04 2.58 8.61
CA VAL A 29 -9.98 3.70 7.66
C VAL A 29 -8.81 4.62 7.97
N GLY A 30 -8.62 4.97 9.25
CA GLY A 30 -7.50 5.81 9.68
C GLY A 30 -6.14 5.22 9.30
N LEU A 31 -5.92 3.93 9.60
CA LEU A 31 -4.69 3.22 9.25
C LEU A 31 -4.51 3.08 7.73
N THR A 32 -5.60 2.89 6.98
CA THR A 32 -5.55 2.76 5.51
C THR A 32 -5.09 4.05 4.85
N ILE A 33 -5.64 5.20 5.27
CA ILE A 33 -5.22 6.52 4.75
C ILE A 33 -3.74 6.76 5.07
N TRP A 34 -3.32 6.45 6.29
CA TRP A 34 -1.91 6.60 6.69
C TRP A 34 -0.99 5.69 5.87
N GLY A 35 -1.39 4.44 5.65
CA GLY A 35 -0.65 3.48 4.83
C GLY A 35 -0.48 3.97 3.39
N ILE A 36 -1.55 4.47 2.77
CA ILE A 36 -1.50 5.03 1.41
C ILE A 36 -0.56 6.25 1.36
N LYS A 37 -0.62 7.16 2.35
CA LYS A 37 0.27 8.32 2.44
C LYS A 37 1.74 7.90 2.52
N ALA A 38 2.06 6.90 3.35
CA ALA A 38 3.41 6.37 3.45
C ALA A 38 3.89 5.72 2.14
N GLN A 39 3.00 4.98 1.47
CA GLN A 39 3.28 4.39 0.15
C GLN A 39 3.51 5.46 -0.93
N GLN A 40 2.76 6.56 -0.89
CA GLN A 40 2.93 7.72 -1.78
C GLN A 40 4.28 8.42 -1.56
N ASP A 41 4.74 8.53 -0.31
CA ASP A 41 6.03 9.14 -0.01
C ASP A 41 7.21 8.29 -0.51
N VAL A 42 7.10 6.96 -0.48
CA VAL A 42 8.16 6.07 -1.00
C VAL A 42 8.14 5.96 -2.53
N MET A 43 6.98 5.97 -3.19
CA MET A 43 6.92 5.88 -4.66
C MET A 43 7.51 7.13 -5.34
N GLN A 44 7.51 8.28 -4.66
CA GLN A 44 8.08 9.52 -5.19
C GLN A 44 9.59 9.61 -5.04
N LYS A 45 10.23 8.66 -4.34
CA LYS A 45 11.69 8.64 -4.17
C LYS A 45 12.31 7.89 -5.34
N PRO A 46 13.01 8.57 -6.27
CA PRO A 46 13.75 7.88 -7.31
C PRO A 46 14.83 7.01 -6.66
N TYR A 47 15.01 5.79 -7.16
CA TYR A 47 16.15 4.95 -6.78
C TYR A 47 17.43 5.72 -7.11
N LYS A 48 18.24 6.02 -6.09
CA LYS A 48 19.55 6.62 -6.29
C LYS A 48 20.51 5.55 -6.79
N LEU A 49 21.05 5.75 -7.98
CA LEU A 49 22.18 4.97 -8.48
C LEU A 49 23.45 5.57 -7.86
N GLU A 50 23.83 5.07 -6.68
CA GLU A 50 25.04 5.53 -5.97
C GLU A 50 26.32 5.21 -6.76
N ASN A 51 26.32 4.17 -7.60
CA ASN A 51 27.49 3.78 -8.40
C ASN A 51 27.09 3.17 -9.76
N PRO A 52 26.71 3.99 -10.75
CA PRO A 52 26.27 3.51 -12.06
C PRO A 52 27.38 2.75 -12.80
N GLN A 53 28.65 3.00 -12.51
CA GLN A 53 29.80 2.28 -13.11
C GLN A 53 29.95 0.84 -12.57
N ALA A 54 29.40 0.55 -11.40
CA ALA A 54 29.39 -0.79 -10.82
C ALA A 54 28.23 -1.65 -11.34
N VAL A 55 27.27 -1.06 -12.08
CA VAL A 55 26.16 -1.79 -12.69
C VAL A 55 26.70 -2.60 -13.86
N LYS A 56 26.96 -3.89 -13.61
CA LYS A 56 27.43 -4.83 -14.61
C LYS A 56 26.37 -4.99 -15.70
N MET A 57 26.61 -4.42 -16.88
CA MET A 57 25.80 -4.69 -18.07
C MET A 57 26.03 -6.16 -18.48
N ILE A 58 24.99 -6.98 -18.38
CA ILE A 58 25.01 -8.35 -18.90
C ILE A 58 24.43 -8.30 -20.31
N GLY A 59 25.29 -8.26 -21.33
CA GLY A 59 24.89 -8.15 -22.73
C GLY A 59 26.05 -7.79 -23.66
N SER A 60 25.78 -7.77 -24.97
CA SER A 60 26.74 -7.40 -26.01
C SER A 60 27.10 -5.91 -25.94
N LYS A 61 28.28 -5.54 -26.46
CA LYS A 61 28.81 -4.18 -26.35
C LYS A 61 27.88 -3.19 -27.06
N GLU A 62 27.82 -1.95 -26.59
CA GLU A 62 27.03 -0.84 -27.18
C GLU A 62 27.25 -0.69 -28.70
N GLN A 63 28.44 -1.07 -29.16
CA GLN A 63 28.90 -1.14 -30.55
C GLN A 63 28.07 -2.09 -31.44
N ASP A 64 27.44 -3.11 -30.87
CA ASP A 64 26.65 -4.11 -31.60
C ASP A 64 25.21 -3.64 -31.90
N HIS A 65 24.80 -2.46 -31.41
CA HIS A 65 23.44 -1.92 -31.56
C HIS A 65 23.37 -0.51 -32.16
N MET A 66 24.50 0.10 -32.53
CA MET A 66 24.54 1.35 -33.29
C MET A 66 24.53 1.06 -34.81
N ILE A 67 23.36 1.16 -35.45
CA ILE A 67 23.29 1.25 -36.91
C ILE A 67 23.54 2.72 -37.29
N ILE A 68 24.80 3.08 -37.57
CA ILE A 68 25.09 4.35 -38.24
C ILE A 68 24.54 4.21 -39.66
N LYS A 69 23.43 4.88 -39.95
CA LYS A 69 23.00 5.07 -41.33
C LYS A 69 23.94 6.11 -41.94
N ASP A 70 24.94 5.65 -42.68
CA ASP A 70 25.77 6.52 -43.51
C ASP A 70 24.86 7.34 -44.43
N THR A 71 24.77 8.64 -44.16
CA THR A 71 24.17 9.59 -45.07
C THR A 71 25.24 9.99 -46.08
N LYS A 72 25.16 9.29 -47.22
CA LYS A 72 25.62 9.64 -48.58
C LYS A 72 27.08 10.05 -48.80
#